data_AF-A0A924CBH3-F1
#
_entry.id   AF-A0A924CBH3-F1
#
_cell.length_a   1.000
_cell.length_b   1.000
_cell.length_c   1.000
_cell.angle_alpha   90.00
_cell.angle_beta   90.00
_cell.angle_gamma   90.00
#
_symmetry.space_group_name_H-M   'P 1'
#
loop_
_entity.id
_entity.type
_entity.pdbx_description
1 polymer ?
#
loop_
_entity_poly.entity_id
_entity_poly.type
_entity_poly.pdbx_seq_one_letter_code
_entity_poly.pdbx_strand_id
1 'polypeptide(L)'
;VFIGRSAWHSISHRPRLSVETLYAIPAGPMAIIIPAWDESDVIGAMLTRLLARLDYPDYRVFVGLYPNDPAGAAAVAAIADARVEAVLCSRRGPTTKSDCLNHLWRAVLAHENNGIR
;
A
#
# COMPACT_ATOMS: atom_id res chain seq x y z
N VAL A 1 -18.86 -5.09 -34.96
CA VAL A 1 -19.55 -4.23 -33.96
C VAL A 1 -18.53 -3.27 -33.37
N PHE A 2 -18.28 -2.15 -34.05
CA PHE A 2 -17.25 -1.15 -33.71
C PHE A 2 -17.82 0.27 -33.84
N ILE A 3 -19.04 0.49 -33.35
CA ILE A 3 -19.69 1.81 -33.29
C ILE A 3 -20.22 1.94 -31.86
N GLY A 4 -19.40 2.45 -30.95
CA GLY A 4 -19.79 2.56 -29.54
C GLY A 4 -18.76 3.13 -28.56
N ARG A 5 -17.53 3.47 -29.00
CA ARG A 5 -16.53 4.09 -28.11
C ARG A 5 -16.63 5.62 -28.03
N SER A 6 -17.07 6.29 -29.10
CA SER A 6 -17.05 7.76 -29.15
C SER A 6 -18.16 8.43 -28.34
N ALA A 7 -19.25 7.72 -28.05
CA ALA A 7 -20.36 8.24 -27.25
C ALA A 7 -20.06 8.25 -25.73
N TRP A 8 -19.14 7.41 -25.26
CA TRP A 8 -18.84 7.25 -23.83
C TRP A 8 -18.09 8.46 -23.23
N HIS A 9 -17.22 9.09 -24.03
CA HIS A 9 -16.46 10.28 -23.59
C HIS A 9 -17.33 11.55 -23.53
N SER A 10 -18.41 11.62 -24.31
CA SER A 10 -19.29 12.80 -24.39
C SER A 10 -20.30 12.88 -23.24
N ILE A 11 -20.69 11.73 -22.66
CA ILE A 11 -21.71 11.65 -21.61
C ILE A 11 -21.10 11.75 -20.20
N SER A 12 -19.77 11.70 -20.08
CA SER A 12 -19.05 11.70 -18.80
C SER A 12 -18.31 13.02 -18.52
N HIS A 13 -19.00 14.16 -18.71
CA HIS A 13 -18.52 15.45 -18.21
C HIS A 13 -18.51 15.44 -16.66
N ARG A 14 -17.43 14.92 -16.08
CA ARG A 14 -17.13 15.14 -14.67
C ARG A 14 -16.56 16.55 -14.51
N PRO A 15 -17.05 17.35 -13.54
CA PRO A 15 -16.47 18.65 -13.26
C PRO A 15 -14.97 18.49 -12.96
N ARG A 16 -14.17 19.49 -13.34
CA ARG A 16 -12.76 19.52 -12.98
C ARG A 16 -12.66 19.57 -11.45
N LEU A 17 -12.06 18.54 -10.86
CA LEU A 17 -11.77 18.51 -9.43
C LEU A 17 -10.66 19.51 -9.14
N SER A 18 -10.88 20.38 -8.16
CA SER A 18 -9.85 21.27 -7.62
C SER A 18 -9.23 20.66 -6.35
N VAL A 19 -8.08 21.20 -5.93
CA VAL A 19 -7.42 20.76 -4.69
C VAL A 19 -8.31 21.01 -3.47
N GLU A 20 -9.05 22.12 -3.48
CA GLU A 20 -10.02 22.46 -2.42
C GLU A 20 -11.13 21.41 -2.32
N THR A 21 -11.54 20.82 -3.45
CA THR A 21 -12.55 19.75 -3.47
C THR A 21 -12.01 18.47 -2.81
N LEU A 22 -10.70 18.22 -2.89
CA LEU A 22 -10.08 17.07 -2.22
C LEU A 22 -10.09 17.24 -0.70
N TYR A 23 -9.77 18.43 -0.20
CA TYR A 23 -9.76 18.72 1.24
C TYR A 23 -11.16 18.87 1.85
N ALA A 24 -12.19 19.11 1.02
CA ALA A 24 -13.57 19.18 1.48
C ALA A 24 -14.17 17.81 1.87
N ILE A 25 -13.55 16.71 1.43
CA ILE A 25 -14.00 15.35 1.73
C ILE A 25 -13.16 14.82 2.91
N PRO A 26 -13.79 14.33 4.00
CA PRO A 26 -13.05 13.69 5.08
C PRO A 26 -12.18 12.54 4.56
N ALA A 27 -10.92 12.52 4.98
CA ALA A 27 -10.01 11.43 4.65
C ALA A 27 -10.53 10.12 5.25
N GLY A 28 -10.59 9.07 4.43
CA GLY A 28 -10.86 7.71 4.88
C GLY A 28 -9.55 6.95 5.15
N PRO A 29 -9.61 5.78 5.79
CA PRO A 29 -8.42 4.96 6.01
C PRO A 29 -7.79 4.54 4.68
N MET A 30 -6.46 4.60 4.60
CA MET A 30 -5.69 4.19 3.41
C MET A 30 -4.66 3.11 3.74
N ALA A 31 -4.73 1.99 3.03
CA ALA A 31 -3.70 0.95 3.08
C ALA A 31 -2.70 1.11 1.92
N ILE A 32 -1.41 1.18 2.25
CA ILE A 32 -0.29 1.15 1.30
C ILE A 32 0.33 -0.23 1.37
N ILE A 33 0.42 -0.93 0.24
CA ILE A 33 0.93 -2.30 0.17
C ILE A 33 2.26 -2.33 -0.60
N ILE A 34 3.32 -2.79 0.05
CA ILE A 34 4.68 -2.84 -0.51
C ILE A 34 5.19 -4.29 -0.48
N PRO A 35 5.17 -5.02 -1.60
CA PRO A 35 5.82 -6.33 -1.67
C PRO A 35 7.33 -6.15 -1.81
N ALA A 36 8.11 -6.60 -0.81
CA ALA A 36 9.57 -6.49 -0.80
C ALA A 36 10.23 -7.89 -0.82
N TRP A 37 11.20 -8.07 -1.71
CA TRP A 37 12.06 -9.26 -1.75
C TRP A 37 13.45 -8.84 -2.22
N ASP A 38 14.47 -9.10 -1.40
CA ASP A 38 15.87 -8.74 -1.73
C ASP A 38 16.04 -7.23 -1.96
N GLU A 39 15.32 -6.44 -1.17
CA GLU A 39 15.31 -4.96 -1.24
C GLU A 39 15.88 -4.32 0.04
N SER A 40 16.64 -5.08 0.83
CA SER A 40 17.14 -4.65 2.15
C SER A 40 17.94 -3.36 2.12
N ASP A 41 18.69 -3.12 1.04
CA ASP A 41 19.50 -1.91 0.83
C ASP A 41 18.66 -0.63 0.61
N VAL A 42 17.39 -0.76 0.21
CA VAL A 42 16.55 0.37 -0.22
C VAL A 42 15.26 0.52 0.57
N ILE A 43 14.69 -0.57 1.09
CA ILE A 43 13.36 -0.57 1.72
C ILE A 43 13.29 0.36 2.94
N GLY A 44 14.34 0.37 3.77
CA GLY A 44 14.40 1.27 4.93
C GLY A 44 14.40 2.74 4.53
N ALA A 45 15.24 3.14 3.57
CA ALA A 45 15.28 4.51 3.08
C ALA A 45 13.98 4.92 2.39
N MET A 46 13.33 3.99 1.68
CA MET A 46 12.04 4.22 1.04
C MET A 46 10.95 4.48 2.08
N LEU A 47 10.83 3.64 3.11
CA LEU A 47 9.84 3.77 4.19
C LEU A 47 10.04 5.07 4.96
N THR A 48 11.27 5.41 5.35
CA THR A 48 11.57 6.68 6.03
C THR A 48 11.13 7.88 5.22
N ARG A 49 11.34 7.88 3.89
CA ARG A 49 10.92 8.99 3.03
C ARG A 49 9.41 9.07 2.86
N LEU A 50 8.72 7.92 2.76
CA LEU A 50 7.27 7.83 2.70
C LEU A 50 6.66 8.45 3.97
N LEU A 51 7.08 7.97 5.13
CA LEU A 51 6.57 8.37 6.44
C LEU A 51 6.78 9.87 6.74
N ALA A 52 7.85 10.46 6.20
CA ALA A 52 8.19 11.87 6.37
C ALA A 52 7.49 12.82 5.38
N ARG A 53 7.01 12.31 4.24
CA ARG A 53 6.48 13.16 3.14
C ARG A 53 5.00 13.00 2.88
N LEU A 54 4.43 11.84 3.21
CA LEU A 54 3.02 11.59 2.94
C LEU A 54 2.17 12.36 3.95
N ASP A 55 1.65 13.50 3.51
CA ASP A 55 0.67 14.32 4.23
C ASP A 55 -0.74 13.74 4.05
N TYR A 56 -0.99 12.63 4.75
CA TYR A 56 -2.32 12.00 4.83
C TYR A 56 -2.57 11.56 6.27
N PRO A 57 -3.75 11.86 6.84
CA PRO A 57 -3.95 11.74 8.29
C PRO A 57 -4.14 10.29 8.76
N ASP A 58 -4.68 9.41 7.93
CA ASP A 58 -5.02 8.03 8.31
C ASP A 58 -4.53 7.01 7.27
N TYR A 59 -3.33 6.49 7.48
CA TYR A 59 -2.78 5.43 6.64
C TYR A 59 -1.95 4.42 7.41
N ARG A 60 -1.85 3.23 6.82
CA ARG A 60 -1.00 2.13 7.27
C ARG A 60 -0.25 1.52 6.10
N VAL A 61 0.99 1.13 6.33
CA VAL A 61 1.91 0.56 5.34
C VAL A 61 2.13 -0.90 5.67
N PHE A 62 1.70 -1.80 4.78
CA PHE A 62 1.91 -3.23 4.90
C PHE A 62 3.09 -3.62 4.01
N VAL A 63 4.13 -4.18 4.60
CA VAL A 63 5.36 -4.55 3.90
C VAL A 63 5.49 -6.06 3.87
N GLY A 64 5.47 -6.63 2.67
CA GLY A 64 5.60 -8.08 2.46
C GLY A 64 7.05 -8.48 2.59
N LEU A 65 7.32 -9.46 3.45
CA LEU A 65 8.65 -10.00 3.70
C LEU A 65 8.64 -11.53 3.59
N TYR A 66 9.79 -12.12 3.30
CA TYR A 66 9.93 -13.56 3.15
C TYR A 66 10.81 -14.16 4.26
N PRO A 67 10.56 -15.40 4.69
CA PRO A 67 11.35 -16.04 5.76
C PRO A 67 12.85 -16.15 5.48
N ASN A 68 13.25 -16.15 4.21
CA ASN A 68 14.66 -16.22 3.77
C ASN A 68 15.26 -14.85 3.39
N ASP A 69 14.61 -13.75 3.76
CA ASP A 69 15.18 -12.39 3.66
C ASP A 69 15.27 -11.74 5.05
N PRO A 70 16.20 -12.22 5.91
CA PRO A 70 16.38 -11.66 7.25
C PRO A 70 16.91 -10.22 7.20
N ALA A 71 17.63 -9.83 6.14
CA ALA A 71 18.14 -8.47 5.97
C ALA A 71 16.98 -7.49 5.71
N GLY A 72 16.04 -7.84 4.83
CA GLY A 72 14.82 -7.06 4.60
C GLY A 72 13.97 -6.96 5.85
N ALA A 73 13.81 -8.07 6.60
CA ALA A 73 13.10 -8.06 7.87
C ALA A 73 13.73 -7.12 8.91
N ALA A 74 15.06 -7.13 9.04
CA ALA A 74 15.79 -6.22 9.91
C ALA A 74 15.64 -4.75 9.47
N ALA A 75 15.72 -4.48 8.17
CA ALA A 75 15.58 -3.13 7.63
C ALA A 75 14.18 -2.53 7.89
N VAL A 76 13.12 -3.34 7.74
CA VAL A 76 11.74 -2.90 8.05
C VAL A 76 11.55 -2.73 9.56
N ALA A 77 12.07 -3.66 10.38
CA ALA A 77 11.98 -3.56 11.84
C ALA A 77 12.67 -2.31 12.40
N ALA A 78 13.77 -1.86 11.77
CA ALA A 78 14.51 -0.67 12.17
C ALA A 78 13.73 0.65 12.01
N ILE A 79 12.63 0.68 11.24
CA ILE A 79 11.79 1.87 11.07
C ILE A 79 11.06 2.27 12.36
N ALA A 80 10.69 1.28 13.18
CA ALA A 80 10.05 1.49 14.48
C ALA A 80 8.87 2.49 14.48
N ASP A 81 8.04 2.49 13.42
CA ASP A 81 6.86 3.36 13.29
C ASP A 81 5.58 2.50 13.32
N ALA A 82 4.63 2.88 14.17
CA ALA A 82 3.38 2.14 14.36
C ALA A 82 2.48 2.08 13.12
N ARG A 83 2.73 2.93 12.10
CA ARG A 83 2.07 2.89 10.81
C ARG A 83 2.62 1.79 9.90
N VAL A 84 3.77 1.19 10.20
CA VAL A 84 4.37 0.13 9.39
C VAL A 84 4.06 -1.23 10.00
N GLU A 85 3.49 -2.12 9.19
CA GLU A 85 3.16 -3.49 9.55
C GLU A 85 3.93 -4.45 8.63
N ALA A 86 4.82 -5.24 9.23
CA ALA A 86 5.54 -6.30 8.54
C ALA A 86 4.62 -7.52 8.37
N VAL A 87 4.42 -7.97 7.13
CA VAL A 87 3.61 -9.14 6.78
C VAL A 87 4.51 -10.23 6.24
N LEU A 88 4.70 -11.28 7.04
CA LEU A 88 5.52 -12.42 6.64
C LEU A 88 4.74 -13.34 5.68
N CYS A 89 5.28 -13.52 4.47
CA CYS A 89 4.77 -14.49 3.50
C CYS A 89 5.02 -15.93 3.99
N SER A 90 4.13 -16.86 3.60
CA SER A 90 4.17 -18.25 4.11
C SER A 90 5.28 -19.12 3.52
N ARG A 91 5.79 -18.76 2.34
CA ARG A 91 6.83 -19.51 1.62
C ARG A 91 8.12 -18.71 1.56
N ARG A 92 9.25 -19.40 1.39
CA ARG A 92 10.52 -18.76 1.05
C ARG A 92 10.40 -18.09 -0.33
N GLY A 93 10.94 -16.88 -0.46
CA GLY A 93 10.96 -16.10 -1.68
C GLY A 93 12.12 -16.46 -2.62
N PRO A 94 12.09 -15.93 -3.85
CA PRO A 94 10.97 -15.17 -4.42
C PRO A 94 9.80 -16.08 -4.79
N THR A 95 8.58 -15.57 -4.62
CA THR A 95 7.38 -16.08 -5.29
C THR A 95 6.97 -15.09 -6.39
N THR A 96 5.72 -15.11 -6.85
CA THR A 96 5.22 -14.04 -7.74
C THR A 96 4.86 -12.79 -6.94
N LYS A 97 4.87 -11.62 -7.60
CA LYS A 97 4.36 -10.37 -7.01
C LYS A 97 2.91 -10.54 -6.56
N SER A 98 2.08 -11.21 -7.35
CA SER A 98 0.67 -11.47 -7.03
C SER A 98 0.50 -12.32 -5.78
N ASP A 99 1.35 -13.33 -5.57
CA ASP A 99 1.32 -14.15 -4.36
C ASP A 99 1.61 -13.30 -3.11
N CYS A 100 2.66 -12.48 -3.14
CA CYS A 100 2.99 -11.54 -2.06
C CYS A 100 1.84 -10.54 -1.80
N LEU A 101 1.29 -9.95 -2.85
CA LEU A 101 0.14 -9.04 -2.75
C LEU A 101 -1.10 -9.72 -2.14
N ASN A 102 -1.33 -11.00 -2.42
CA ASN A 102 -2.43 -11.75 -1.80
C ASN A 102 -2.22 -11.96 -0.30
N HIS A 103 -0.97 -12.10 0.17
CA HIS A 103 -0.67 -12.15 1.60
C HIS A 103 -0.96 -10.79 2.26
N LEU A 104 -0.46 -9.72 1.64
CA LEU A 104 -0.65 -8.36 2.13
C LEU A 104 -2.12 -7.95 2.17
N TRP A 105 -2.88 -8.31 1.14
CA TRP A 105 -4.32 -8.06 1.10
C TRP A 105 -5.07 -8.74 2.25
N ARG A 106 -4.70 -9.97 2.60
CA ARG A 106 -5.30 -10.66 3.77
C ARG A 106 -4.95 -9.97 5.09
N ALA A 107 -3.74 -9.41 5.21
CA ALA A 107 -3.36 -8.63 6.38
C ALA A 107 -4.18 -7.33 6.47
N VAL A 108 -4.39 -6.64 5.35
CA VAL A 108 -5.29 -5.46 5.30
C VAL A 108 -6.70 -5.81 5.77
N LEU A 109 -7.29 -6.89 5.24
CA LEU A 109 -8.63 -7.34 5.65
C LEU A 109 -8.68 -7.74 7.14
N ALA A 110 -7.63 -8.38 7.65
CA ALA A 110 -7.55 -8.71 9.07
C ALA A 110 -7.45 -7.45 9.94
N HIS A 111 -6.68 -6.46 9.51
CA HIS A 111 -6.56 -5.16 10.19
C HIS A 111 -7.90 -4.44 10.25
N GLU A 112 -8.62 -4.36 9.12
CA GLU A 112 -9.94 -3.75 9.03
C GLU A 112 -10.94 -4.43 9.99
N ASN A 113 -10.99 -5.76 9.98
CA ASN A 113 -11.89 -6.54 10.84
C ASN A 113 -11.57 -6.41 12.34
N ASN A 114 -10.32 -6.13 12.69
CA ASN A 114 -9.86 -6.05 14.08
C ASN A 114 -10.03 -4.66 14.72
N GLY A 115 -10.42 -3.61 13.97
CA GLY A 115 -10.64 -2.31 14.61
C GLY A 115 -10.68 -1.07 13.74
N ILE A 116 -11.36 -1.09 12.58
CA ILE A 116 -11.92 0.14 12.01
C ILE A 116 -13.37 0.27 12.52
N ARG A 117 -13.50 0.89 13.70
CA ARG A 117 -14.71 1.59 14.18
C ARG A 117 -14.33 3.01 14.51
#